data_AF-A0A5C4JJG2-F1
#
_entry.id   AF-A0A5C4JJG2-F1
#
_cell.length_a   1.000
_cell.length_b   1.000
_cell.length_c   1.000
_cell.angle_alpha   90.00
_cell.angle_beta   90.00
_cell.angle_gamma   90.00
#
_symmetry.space_group_name_H-M   'P 1'
#
loop_
_entity.id
_entity.type
_entity.pdbx_description
1 polymer ?
#
loop_
_entity_poly.entity_id
_entity_poly.type
_entity_poly.pdbx_seq_one_letter_code
_entity_poly.pdbx_strand_id
1 'polypeptide(L)'
;MTAIPEGSALDELRAAYHEQLTQLATERDAARRQARRAQAQADVARADLASLKSRVHELLNAAARHLPDLPAVEAPKAPARRALPAASAPASATSTTSTASAGSEEAGERPARAA
;
A
#
# COMPACT_ATOMS: atom_id res chain seq x y z
N MET A 1 -2.74 -50.62 34.38
CA MET A 1 -1.86 -49.96 33.39
C MET A 1 -2.75 -49.15 32.47
N THR A 2 -2.84 -47.84 32.69
CA THR A 2 -3.61 -46.91 31.87
C THR A 2 -2.75 -46.50 30.68
N ALA A 3 -3.08 -47.02 29.49
CA ALA A 3 -2.49 -46.51 28.25
C ALA A 3 -3.04 -45.10 28.01
N ILE A 4 -2.18 -44.09 28.12
CA ILE A 4 -2.51 -42.74 27.65
C ILE A 4 -2.59 -42.84 26.11
N PRO A 5 -3.69 -42.41 25.47
CA PRO A 5 -3.79 -42.47 24.03
C PRO A 5 -2.88 -41.42 23.42
N GLU A 6 -1.66 -41.81 23.04
CA GLU A 6 -0.64 -40.94 22.42
C GLU A 6 -1.17 -40.09 21.25
N GLY A 7 -2.20 -40.59 20.54
CA GLY A 7 -2.92 -39.82 19.52
C GLY A 7 -3.58 -38.54 20.05
N SER A 8 -4.24 -38.56 21.21
CA SER A 8 -4.91 -37.36 21.74
C SER A 8 -3.90 -36.31 22.18
N ALA A 9 -2.81 -36.72 22.82
CA ALA A 9 -1.75 -35.80 23.25
C ALA A 9 -1.08 -35.07 22.06
N LEU A 10 -0.90 -35.77 20.93
CA LEU A 10 -0.40 -35.15 19.70
C LEU A 10 -1.43 -34.22 19.05
N ASP A 11 -2.71 -34.56 19.09
CA ASP A 11 -3.78 -33.71 18.56
C ASP A 11 -4.03 -32.46 19.43
N GLU A 12 -3.89 -32.56 20.75
CA GLU A 12 -3.88 -31.43 21.68
C GLU A 12 -2.70 -30.47 21.38
N LEU A 13 -1.50 -31.00 21.16
CA LEU A 13 -0.34 -30.18 20.79
C LEU A 13 -0.51 -29.50 19.42
N ARG A 14 -1.09 -30.20 18.44
CA ARG A 14 -1.44 -29.61 17.14
C ARG A 14 -2.48 -28.50 17.28
N ALA A 15 -3.53 -28.72 18.07
CA ALA A 15 -4.57 -27.72 18.34
C ALA A 15 -3.96 -26.46 18.97
N ALA A 16 -3.17 -26.61 20.04
CA ALA A 16 -2.50 -25.49 20.70
C ALA A 16 -1.58 -24.70 19.73
N TYR A 17 -0.86 -25.38 18.84
CA TYR A 17 -0.02 -24.70 17.84
C TYR A 17 -0.86 -23.99 16.76
N HIS A 18 -1.97 -24.58 16.32
CA HIS A 18 -2.91 -23.93 15.39
C HIS A 18 -3.57 -22.70 16.02
N GLU A 19 -3.91 -22.73 17.31
CA GLU A 19 -4.39 -21.58 18.07
C GLU A 19 -3.34 -20.47 18.13
N GLN A 20 -2.08 -20.79 18.47
CA GLN A 20 -0.97 -19.84 18.49
C GLN A 20 -0.72 -19.19 17.11
N LEU A 21 -0.71 -19.99 16.03
CA LEU A 21 -0.58 -19.47 14.67
C LEU A 21 -1.75 -18.56 14.28
N THR A 22 -2.97 -18.91 14.68
CA THR A 22 -4.17 -18.11 14.45
C THR A 22 -4.09 -16.78 15.20
N GLN A 23 -3.72 -16.81 16.48
CA GLN A 23 -3.50 -15.61 17.29
C GLN A 23 -2.47 -14.69 16.62
N LEU A 24 -1.28 -15.20 16.28
CA LEU A 24 -0.22 -14.42 15.63
C LEU A 24 -0.68 -13.82 14.29
N ALA A 25 -1.49 -14.53 13.51
CA ALA A 25 -2.07 -14.01 12.27
C ALA A 25 -3.05 -12.84 12.54
N THR A 26 -3.91 -12.96 13.55
CA THR A 26 -4.85 -11.88 13.93
C THR A 26 -4.13 -10.63 14.46
N GLU A 27 -3.10 -10.81 15.29
CA GLU A 27 -2.25 -9.73 15.81
C GLU A 27 -1.51 -9.00 14.67
N ARG A 28 -0.87 -9.76 13.77
CA ARG A 28 -0.21 -9.22 12.57
C ARG A 28 -1.18 -8.39 11.72
N ASP A 29 -2.40 -8.88 11.51
CA ASP A 29 -3.36 -8.19 10.66
C ASP A 29 -4.02 -7.00 11.38
N ALA A 30 -4.10 -7.01 12.71
CA ALA A 30 -4.41 -5.82 13.52
C ALA A 30 -3.31 -4.75 13.40
N ALA A 31 -2.04 -5.12 13.55
CA ALA A 31 -0.89 -4.24 13.39
C ALA A 31 -0.83 -3.64 11.97
N ARG A 32 -1.09 -4.43 10.93
CA ARG A 32 -1.20 -3.95 9.53
C ARG A 32 -2.32 -2.93 9.35
N ARG A 33 -3.50 -3.13 9.96
CA ARG A 33 -4.59 -2.15 9.94
C ARG A 33 -4.21 -0.86 10.67
N GLN A 34 -3.54 -0.96 11.81
CA GLN A 34 -3.04 0.19 12.57
C GLN A 34 -2.00 0.99 11.78
N ALA A 35 -1.02 0.32 11.16
CA ALA A 35 0.00 0.96 10.32
C ALA A 35 -0.62 1.73 9.14
N ARG A 36 -1.61 1.15 8.44
CA ARG A 36 -2.34 1.84 7.35
C ARG A 36 -3.10 3.08 7.84
N ARG A 37 -3.73 3.01 9.02
CA ARG A 37 -4.41 4.17 9.64
C ARG A 37 -3.43 5.28 10.01
N ALA A 38 -2.31 4.93 10.63
CA ALA A 38 -1.25 5.88 11.00
C ALA A 38 -0.62 6.54 9.76
N GLN A 39 -0.41 5.78 8.68
CA GLN A 39 0.07 6.34 7.41
C GLN A 39 -0.93 7.34 6.81
N ALA A 40 -2.22 6.97 6.73
CA ALA A 40 -3.25 7.88 6.23
C ALA A 40 -3.35 9.18 7.06
N GLN A 41 -3.24 9.09 8.40
CA GLN A 41 -3.17 10.25 9.29
C GLN A 41 -1.92 11.12 9.03
N ALA A 42 -0.75 10.50 8.80
CA ALA A 42 0.48 11.22 8.49
C ALA A 42 0.40 11.94 7.12
N ASP A 43 -0.27 11.35 6.14
CA ASP A 43 -0.47 11.94 4.82
C ASP A 43 -1.47 13.12 4.84
N VAL A 44 -2.54 13.02 5.64
CA VAL A 44 -3.43 14.17 5.94
C VAL A 44 -2.66 15.30 6.64
N ALA A 45 -1.91 14.99 7.71
CA ALA A 45 -1.13 16.00 8.42
C ALA A 45 -0.06 16.69 7.54
N ARG A 46 0.51 15.97 6.56
CA ARG A 46 1.41 16.56 5.54
C ARG A 46 0.68 17.53 4.62
N ALA A 47 -0.54 17.21 4.19
CA ALA A 47 -1.37 18.10 3.38
C ALA A 47 -1.79 19.35 4.17
N ASP A 48 -2.20 19.19 5.43
CA ASP A 48 -2.55 20.30 6.32
C ASP A 48 -1.36 21.25 6.55
N LEU A 49 -0.17 20.70 6.79
CA LEU A 49 1.06 21.50 6.91
C LEU A 49 1.43 22.24 5.60
N ALA A 50 1.15 21.67 4.43
CA ALA A 50 1.36 22.33 3.15
C ALA A 50 0.34 23.47 2.93
N SER A 51 -0.93 23.23 3.25
CA SER A 51 -2.02 24.22 3.21
C SER A 51 -1.73 25.40 4.15
N LEU A 52 -1.36 25.12 5.40
CA LEU A 52 -0.98 26.14 6.38
C LEU A 52 0.20 26.99 5.91
N LYS A 53 1.24 26.36 5.33
CA LYS A 53 2.37 27.08 4.74
C LYS A 53 1.93 28.00 3.59
N SER A 54 1.11 27.52 2.65
CA SER A 54 0.55 28.36 1.59
C SER A 54 -0.17 29.58 2.18
N ARG A 55 -1.04 29.33 3.17
CA ARG A 55 -1.83 30.40 3.80
C ARG A 55 -0.98 31.42 4.56
N VAL A 56 0.10 30.99 5.21
CA VAL A 56 1.08 31.89 5.85
C VAL A 56 1.80 32.72 4.78
N HIS A 57 2.25 32.14 3.67
CA HIS A 57 2.87 32.91 2.58
C HIS A 57 1.89 33.89 1.93
N GLU A 58 0.63 33.52 1.71
CA GLU A 58 -0.42 34.45 1.26
C GLU A 58 -0.60 35.63 2.22
N LEU A 59 -0.68 35.36 3.54
CA LEU A 59 -0.86 36.39 4.56
C LEU A 59 0.35 37.33 4.64
N LEU A 60 1.58 36.80 4.60
CA LEU A 60 2.80 37.61 4.62
C LEU A 60 2.93 38.44 3.33
N ASN A 61 2.58 37.88 2.17
CA ASN A 61 2.56 38.60 0.90
C ASN A 61 1.49 39.71 0.89
N ALA A 62 0.34 39.49 1.54
CA ALA A 62 -0.67 40.52 1.72
C ALA A 62 -0.18 41.62 2.70
N ALA A 63 0.43 41.24 3.83
CA ALA A 63 0.99 42.17 4.80
C ALA A 63 2.10 43.06 4.17
N ALA A 64 3.00 42.49 3.39
CA ALA A 64 4.08 43.23 2.70
C ALA A 64 3.55 44.26 1.68
N ARG A 65 2.35 44.07 1.11
CA ARG A 65 1.70 45.08 0.27
C ARG A 65 1.15 46.28 1.06
N HIS A 66 0.90 46.09 2.35
CA HIS A 66 0.33 47.11 3.23
C HIS A 66 1.35 47.72 4.21
N LEU A 67 2.55 47.11 4.34
CA LEU A 67 3.62 47.61 5.20
C LEU A 67 4.97 47.60 4.42
N PRO A 68 5.45 48.76 3.94
CA PRO A 68 6.56 48.83 2.99
C PRO A 68 7.95 48.47 3.57
N ASP A 69 8.09 48.39 4.89
CA ASP A 69 9.35 48.05 5.58
C ASP A 69 9.47 46.54 5.92
N LEU A 70 8.56 45.68 5.44
CA LEU A 70 8.65 44.24 5.72
C LEU A 70 9.78 43.58 4.90
N PRO A 71 10.70 42.81 5.52
CA PRO A 71 11.72 42.08 4.76
C PRO A 71 11.08 41.06 3.82
N ALA A 72 11.63 40.96 2.60
CA ALA A 72 11.12 40.06 1.58
C ALA A 72 11.14 38.60 2.05
N VAL A 73 9.99 37.92 1.91
CA VAL A 73 9.82 36.54 2.36
C VAL A 73 10.56 35.59 1.42
N GLU A 74 11.61 34.92 1.91
CA GLU A 74 12.19 33.80 1.17
C GLU A 74 11.13 32.71 0.96
N ALA A 75 11.00 32.25 -0.29
CA ALA A 75 10.13 31.14 -0.63
C ALA A 75 10.60 29.86 0.09
N PRO A 76 9.68 28.97 0.51
CA PRO A 76 10.04 27.83 1.32
C PRO A 76 10.87 26.86 0.49
N LYS A 77 12.16 26.70 0.85
CA LYS A 77 13.11 25.83 0.16
C LYS A 77 12.50 24.42 0.04
N ALA A 78 12.21 24.02 -1.21
CA ALA A 78 11.52 22.77 -1.48
C ALA A 78 12.31 21.58 -0.88
N PRO A 79 11.64 20.62 -0.21
CA PRO A 79 12.33 19.48 0.38
C PRO A 79 13.01 18.68 -0.73
N ALA A 80 14.32 18.45 -0.58
CA ALA A 80 15.09 17.66 -1.52
C ALA A 80 14.45 16.28 -1.67
N ARG A 81 13.93 15.96 -2.87
CA ARG A 81 13.34 14.66 -3.17
C ARG A 81 14.43 13.60 -3.07
N ARG A 82 14.45 12.85 -1.97
CA ARG A 82 15.34 11.71 -1.77
C ARG A 82 15.00 10.67 -2.84
N ALA A 83 15.83 10.56 -3.86
CA ALA A 83 15.68 9.52 -4.89
C ALA A 83 15.77 8.15 -4.22
N LEU A 84 14.72 7.34 -4.38
CA LEU A 84 14.78 5.91 -4.06
C LEU A 84 15.57 5.21 -5.18
N PRO A 85 16.48 4.27 -4.87
CA PRO A 85 17.19 3.53 -5.89
C PRO A 85 16.20 2.72 -6.73
N ALA A 86 16.34 2.79 -8.05
CA ALA A 86 15.56 1.96 -8.96
C ALA A 86 15.91 0.48 -8.70
N ALA A 87 14.90 -0.34 -8.43
CA ALA A 87 15.09 -1.78 -8.35
C ALA A 87 15.45 -2.31 -9.75
N SER A 88 16.69 -2.79 -9.91
CA SER A 88 17.11 -3.46 -11.14
C SER A 88 16.22 -4.67 -11.41
N ALA A 89 15.45 -4.62 -12.49
CA ALA A 89 14.75 -5.79 -13.00
C ALA A 89 15.78 -6.77 -13.60
N PRO A 90 15.79 -8.06 -13.19
CA PRO A 90 16.49 -9.07 -13.96
C PRO A 90 15.71 -9.34 -15.26
N ALA A 91 16.41 -9.27 -16.39
CA ALA A 91 15.84 -9.53 -17.71
C ALA A 91 15.54 -11.02 -17.91
N SER A 92 14.72 -11.29 -18.93
CA SER A 92 14.23 -12.58 -19.42
C SER A 92 15.19 -13.78 -19.27
N ALA A 93 14.67 -14.88 -18.71
CA ALA A 93 15.10 -16.23 -19.08
C ALA A 93 14.15 -16.74 -20.18
N THR A 94 14.72 -17.12 -21.32
CA THR A 94 13.96 -17.41 -22.56
C THR A 94 13.36 -18.81 -22.57
N SER A 95 12.22 -18.91 -23.24
CA SER A 95 11.47 -20.09 -23.71
C SER A 95 12.28 -21.37 -23.99
N THR A 96 11.75 -22.54 -23.60
CA THR A 96 11.28 -23.61 -24.53
C THR A 96 10.74 -24.84 -23.80
N THR A 97 9.45 -25.16 -24.00
CA THR A 97 9.02 -26.46 -24.55
C THR A 97 7.61 -26.35 -25.12
N SER A 98 7.47 -26.73 -26.38
CA SER A 98 6.18 -26.75 -27.09
C SER A 98 5.41 -28.03 -26.81
N THR A 99 4.10 -27.92 -26.57
CA THR A 99 3.13 -28.85 -27.15
C THR A 99 1.85 -28.08 -27.48
N ALA A 100 1.53 -27.92 -28.76
CA ALA A 100 0.31 -27.27 -29.23
C ALA A 100 -0.45 -28.20 -30.18
N SER A 101 -1.73 -28.43 -29.88
CA SER A 101 -2.77 -29.02 -30.75
C SER A 101 -4.09 -28.88 -29.97
N ALA A 102 -5.22 -28.36 -30.48
CA ALA A 102 -5.59 -27.95 -31.85
C ALA A 102 -6.39 -26.62 -31.85
N GLY A 103 -6.88 -26.20 -33.03
CA GLY A 103 -7.50 -24.88 -33.33
C GLY A 103 -8.79 -24.52 -32.58
N SER A 104 -9.35 -23.29 -32.68
CA SER A 104 -9.64 -22.48 -33.90
C SER A 104 -10.54 -23.24 -34.88
N GLU A 105 -11.67 -22.73 -35.40
CA GLU A 105 -12.29 -21.39 -35.41
C GLU A 105 -13.78 -21.50 -35.80
N GLU A 106 -14.65 -20.61 -35.31
CA GLU A 106 -15.89 -20.07 -35.98
C GLU A 106 -16.51 -19.03 -35.01
N ALA A 107 -16.53 -17.72 -35.23
CA ALA A 107 -17.07 -16.90 -36.34
C ALA A 107 -18.61 -16.75 -36.31
N GLY A 108 -19.11 -15.51 -36.42
CA GLY A 108 -20.51 -15.21 -36.76
C GLY A 108 -21.37 -14.46 -35.73
N GLU A 109 -22.00 -13.38 -36.20
CA GLU A 109 -23.28 -12.79 -35.79
C GLU A 109 -23.65 -12.49 -34.31
N ARG A 110 -23.63 -11.19 -33.97
CA ARG A 110 -24.83 -10.46 -33.49
C ARG A 110 -25.20 -9.45 -34.58
N PRO A 111 -26.48 -9.21 -34.94
CA PRO A 111 -27.51 -8.64 -34.06
C PRO A 111 -28.80 -9.51 -34.07
N ALA A 112 -30.04 -9.11 -33.70
CA ALA A 112 -30.62 -7.79 -33.39
C ALA A 112 -31.79 -7.87 -32.37
N ARG A 113 -32.60 -6.80 -32.29
CA ARG A 113 -33.84 -6.63 -31.51
C ARG A 113 -34.91 -6.01 -32.42
N ALA A 114 -36.05 -6.68 -32.66
CA ALA A 114 -37.28 -6.08 -33.18
C ALA A 114 -38.47 -7.07 -33.14
N ALA A 115 -39.69 -6.52 -33.15
CA ALA A 115 -41.02 -7.17 -33.13
C ALA A 115 -41.37 -7.88 -31.79
#